data_AF-A0A840XRH5-F1
#
_entry.id   AF-A0A840XRH5-F1
#
_cell.length_a   1.000
_cell.length_b   1.000
_cell.length_c   1.000
_cell.angle_alpha   90.00
_cell.angle_beta   90.00
_cell.angle_gamma   90.00
#
_symmetry.space_group_name_H-M   'P 1'
#
loop_
_entity.id
_entity.type
_entity.pdbx_description
1 polymer ?
#
loop_
_entity_poly.entity_id
_entity_poly.type
_entity_poly.pdbx_seq_one_letter_code
_entity_poly.pdbx_strand_id
1 'polypeptide(L)'
;MRDVAPAPDLALLLGPGDEAEFVALADWPARAGRTERSWLYVVLHRGHGLWSHAYRVVPDRRPGHLAVFLERAEEGDRRAELAAWLRGRASAGGRG
;
A
#
# COMPACT_ATOMS: atom_id res chain seq x y z
N MET A 1 16.05 0.36 19.18
CA MET A 1 14.86 1.16 18.86
C MET A 1 14.60 0.96 17.38
N ARG A 2 13.50 0.33 16.96
CA ARG A 2 13.19 0.22 15.52
C ARG A 2 12.75 1.61 15.07
N ASP A 3 13.54 2.27 14.23
CA ASP A 3 13.13 3.50 13.58
C ASP A 3 11.85 3.21 12.81
N VAL A 4 10.72 3.64 13.39
CA VAL A 4 9.47 3.70 12.65
C VAL A 4 9.63 4.91 11.75
N ALA A 5 10.02 4.67 10.50
CA ALA A 5 9.99 5.72 9.49
C ALA A 5 8.59 6.39 9.54
N PRO A 6 8.53 7.72 9.47
CA PRO A 6 7.26 8.43 9.55
C PRO A 6 6.31 7.92 8.47
N ALA A 7 5.01 7.92 8.77
CA ALA A 7 4.01 7.51 7.79
C ALA A 7 4.15 8.36 6.51
N PRO A 8 4.02 7.75 5.32
CA PRO A 8 4.18 8.47 4.07
C PRO A 8 3.12 9.55 3.89
N ASP A 9 3.51 10.67 3.29
CA ASP A 9 2.55 11.66 2.77
C ASP A 9 1.90 11.13 1.50
N LEU A 10 0.58 11.02 1.50
CA LEU A 10 -0.23 10.50 0.40
C LEU A 10 -0.90 11.61 -0.42
N ALA A 11 -0.57 12.89 -0.20
CA ALA A 11 -1.20 14.01 -0.88
C ALA A 11 -1.10 13.94 -2.43
N LEU A 12 -0.07 13.29 -2.97
CA LEU A 12 0.08 13.08 -4.42
C LEU A 12 -0.71 11.87 -4.96
N LEU A 13 -1.19 10.99 -4.08
CA LEU A 13 -1.97 9.80 -4.43
C LEU A 13 -3.48 10.07 -4.37
N LEU A 14 -3.91 11.01 -3.52
CA LEU A 14 -5.31 11.27 -3.22
C LEU A 14 -5.82 12.49 -3.98
N GLY A 15 -6.89 12.29 -4.76
CA GLY A 15 -7.70 13.37 -5.30
C GLY A 15 -8.76 13.85 -4.30
N PRO A 16 -9.47 14.96 -4.61
CA PRO A 16 -10.59 15.42 -3.81
C PRO A 16 -11.66 14.34 -3.61
N GLY A 17 -11.98 14.05 -2.35
CA GLY A 17 -13.00 13.03 -1.99
C GLY A 17 -12.49 11.59 -1.99
N ASP A 18 -11.21 11.34 -2.27
CA ASP A 18 -10.60 10.03 -2.11
C ASP A 18 -10.34 9.73 -0.62
N GLU A 19 -10.40 8.46 -0.24
CA GLU A 19 -10.14 8.01 1.13
C GLU A 19 -9.02 6.97 1.15
N ALA A 20 -8.00 7.19 1.98
CA ALA A 20 -6.96 6.20 2.24
C ALA A 20 -7.17 5.49 3.59
N GLU A 21 -7.13 4.16 3.56
CA GLU A 21 -7.09 3.31 4.75
C GLU A 21 -5.69 2.69 4.87
N PHE A 22 -5.03 2.93 6.01
CA PHE A 22 -3.81 2.20 6.35
C PHE A 22 -4.13 0.76 6.75
N VAL A 23 -3.50 -0.20 6.07
CA VAL A 23 -3.72 -1.63 6.34
C VAL A 23 -2.69 -2.18 7.30
N ALA A 24 -1.40 -1.98 7.01
CA ALA A 24 -0.29 -2.50 7.79
C ALA A 24 1.06 -1.90 7.37
N LEU A 25 2.04 -1.96 8.27
CA LEU A 25 3.47 -1.84 7.97
C LEU A 25 4.08 -3.23 8.13
N ALA A 26 4.38 -3.89 7.01
CA ALA A 26 4.75 -5.30 6.99
C ALA A 26 5.88 -5.57 5.99
N ASP A 27 6.57 -6.70 6.18
CA ASP A 27 7.52 -7.19 5.20
C ASP A 27 6.77 -7.78 4.01
N TRP A 28 7.01 -7.21 2.83
CA TRP A 28 6.35 -7.62 1.60
C TRP A 28 7.29 -8.49 0.75
N PRO A 29 6.83 -9.64 0.21
CA PRO A 29 7.63 -10.45 -0.68
C PRO A 29 7.84 -9.71 -2.02
N ALA A 30 9.06 -9.23 -2.24
CA ALA A 30 9.49 -8.61 -3.49
C ALA A 30 10.06 -9.65 -4.45
N ARG A 31 10.35 -9.24 -5.69
CA ARG A 31 10.97 -10.11 -6.69
C ARG A 31 12.36 -10.58 -6.21
N ALA A 32 12.79 -11.74 -6.70
CA ALA A 32 14.10 -12.36 -6.40
C ALA A 32 14.30 -12.78 -4.93
N GLY A 33 13.22 -13.17 -4.24
CA GLY A 33 13.30 -13.77 -2.89
C GLY A 33 13.67 -12.79 -1.79
N ARG A 34 13.60 -11.48 -2.06
CA ARG A 34 13.84 -10.44 -1.05
C ARG A 34 12.52 -10.02 -0.42
N THR A 35 12.58 -9.60 0.84
CA THR A 35 11.46 -8.93 1.51
C THR A 35 11.75 -7.45 1.67
N GLU A 36 10.74 -6.61 1.49
CA GLU A 36 10.86 -5.16 1.63
C GLU A 36 9.81 -4.65 2.62
N ARG A 37 10.28 -3.94 3.66
CA ARG A 37 9.42 -3.29 4.65
C ARG A 37 8.56 -2.24 3.94
N SER A 38 7.24 -2.45 3.92
CA SER A 38 6.32 -1.64 3.13
C SER A 38 5.12 -1.17 3.94
N TRP A 39 4.69 0.06 3.69
CA TRP A 39 3.36 0.51 4.10
C TRP A 39 2.34 0.06 3.08
N LEU A 40 1.26 -0.53 3.57
CA LEU A 40 0.17 -1.06 2.76
C LEU A 40 -1.05 -0.18 2.97
N TYR A 41 -1.63 0.29 1.88
CA TYR A 41 -2.82 1.13 1.90
C TYR A 41 -3.88 0.58 0.96
N VAL A 42 -5.13 0.85 1.29
CA VAL A 42 -6.21 0.77 0.32
C VAL A 42 -6.78 2.17 0.13
N VAL A 43 -6.97 2.57 -1.11
CA VAL A 43 -7.54 3.87 -1.47
C VAL A 43 -8.84 3.67 -2.21
N LEU A 44 -9.89 4.37 -1.79
CA LEU A 44 -11.13 4.51 -2.54
C LEU A 44 -11.09 5.81 -3.33
N HIS A 45 -11.00 5.69 -4.65
CA HIS A 45 -11.05 6.82 -5.57
C HIS A 45 -12.49 7.13 -5.99
N ARG A 46 -12.81 8.43 -6.10
CA ARG A 46 -14.15 8.90 -6.50
C ARG A 46 -14.17 9.84 -7.71
N GLY A 47 -13.01 10.39 -8.09
CA GLY A 47 -12.93 11.41 -9.14
C GLY A 47 -13.27 10.94 -10.56
N HIS A 48 -13.09 9.65 -10.87
CA HIS A 48 -13.28 9.08 -12.21
C HIS A 48 -14.02 7.73 -12.16
N GLY A 49 -15.14 7.72 -11.43
CA GLY A 49 -15.83 6.48 -11.06
C GLY A 49 -15.33 5.94 -9.72
N LEU A 50 -16.07 4.98 -9.17
CA LEU A 50 -15.76 4.39 -7.86
C LEU A 50 -14.77 3.24 -8.06
N TRP A 51 -13.56 3.39 -7.52
CA TRP A 51 -12.50 2.39 -7.63
C TRP A 51 -11.80 2.18 -6.30
N SER A 52 -11.48 0.94 -5.97
CA SER A 52 -10.64 0.60 -4.83
C SER A 52 -9.29 0.10 -5.31
N HIS A 53 -8.22 0.74 -4.83
CA HIS A 53 -6.84 0.40 -5.19
C HIS A 53 -6.07 -0.07 -3.96
N ALA A 54 -5.34 -1.18 -4.11
CA ALA A 54 -4.39 -1.68 -3.12
C ALA A 54 -2.99 -1.18 -3.49
N TYR A 55 -2.43 -0.35 -2.62
CA TYR A 55 -1.10 0.24 -2.80
C TYR A 55 -0.09 -0.32 -1.83
N ARG A 56 1.12 -0.50 -2.34
CA ARG A 56 2.33 -0.73 -1.57
C ARG A 56 3.24 0.48 -1.72
N VAL A 57 3.62 1.07 -0.60
CA VAL A 57 4.48 2.26 -0.54
C VAL A 57 5.76 1.93 0.21
N VAL A 58 6.91 2.31 -0.36
CA VAL A 58 8.23 2.06 0.21
C VAL A 58 9.12 3.30 0.02
N PRO A 59 10.18 3.48 0.83
CA PRO A 59 11.17 4.51 0.56
C PRO A 59 11.85 4.25 -0.78
N ASP A 60 12.00 5.28 -1.61
CA ASP A 60 12.84 5.22 -2.80
C ASP A 60 14.32 5.34 -2.39
N ARG A 61 15.23 4.96 -3.30
CA ARG A 61 16.68 5.14 -3.16
C ARG A 61 17.08 6.61 -3.07
N ARG A 62 16.25 7.53 -3.57
CA ARG A 62 16.45 8.98 -3.45
C ARG A 62 15.90 9.45 -2.10
N PRO A 63 16.72 10.05 -1.21
CA PRO A 63 16.24 10.56 0.07
C PRO A 63 15.05 11.51 -0.10
N GLY A 64 14.00 11.31 0.69
CA GLY A 64 12.77 12.12 0.62
C GLY A 64 11.78 11.69 -0.46
N HIS A 65 12.06 10.65 -1.24
CA HIS A 65 11.13 10.11 -2.24
C HIS A 65 10.52 8.78 -1.80
N LEU A 66 9.29 8.54 -2.25
CA LEU A 66 8.56 7.30 -2.05
C LEU A 66 8.32 6.62 -3.39
N ALA A 67 8.49 5.31 -3.44
CA ALA A 67 8.02 4.49 -4.55
C ALA A 67 6.63 3.93 -4.19
N VAL A 68 5.66 4.17 -5.07
CA VAL A 68 4.27 3.72 -4.92
C VAL A 68 3.97 2.68 -5.99
N PHE A 69 3.55 1.50 -5.56
CA PHE A 69 3.21 0.38 -6.42
C PHE A 69 1.72 0.08 -6.30
N LEU A 70 1.01 0.08 -7.43
CA LEU A 70 -0.34 -0.44 -7.52
C LEU A 70 -0.27 -1.97 -7.60
N GLU A 71 -0.65 -2.64 -6.53
CA GLU A 71 -0.62 -4.10 -6.46
C GLU A 71 -1.90 -4.72 -7.03
N ARG A 72 -3.03 -4.03 -6.87
CA ARG A 72 -4.34 -4.44 -7.39
C ARG A 72 -5.31 -3.26 -7.49
N ALA A 73 -6.20 -3.28 -8.48
CA ALA A 73 -7.29 -2.34 -8.65
C ALA A 73 -8.60 -3.09 -8.91
N GLU A 74 -9.68 -2.64 -8.29
CA GLU A 74 -11.02 -3.24 -8.41
C GLU A 74 -12.08 -2.13 -8.51
N GLU A 75 -13.11 -2.36 -9.32
CA GLU A 75 -14.23 -1.42 -9.45
C GLU A 75 -15.16 -1.49 -8.22
N GLY A 76 -15.66 -0.34 -7.77
CA GLY A 76 -16.52 -0.19 -6.60
C GLY A 76 -15.78 0.02 -5.27
N ASP A 77 -16.53 0.09 -4.17
CA ASP A 77 -15.98 0.04 -2.82
C ASP A 77 -15.70 -1.42 -2.43
N ARG A 78 -14.45 -1.82 -2.63
CA ARG A 78 -13.91 -3.15 -2.34
C ARG A 78 -12.81 -3.08 -1.27
N ARG A 79 -12.89 -2.08 -0.40
CA ARG A 79 -11.80 -1.77 0.51
C ARG A 79 -11.50 -2.93 1.46
N ALA A 80 -12.55 -3.53 2.01
CA ALA A 80 -12.43 -4.65 2.93
C ALA A 80 -11.79 -5.89 2.26
N GLU A 81 -12.20 -6.24 1.04
CA GLU A 81 -11.61 -7.38 0.32
C GLU A 81 -10.13 -7.13 -0.01
N LEU A 82 -9.78 -5.93 -0.47
CA LEU A 82 -8.40 -5.56 -0.77
C LEU A 82 -7.51 -5.50 0.48
N ALA A 83 -8.02 -5.00 1.60
CA ALA A 83 -7.30 -4.99 2.86
C ALA A 83 -7.03 -6.40 3.38
N ALA A 84 -8.02 -7.30 3.30
CA ALA A 84 -7.84 -8.71 3.63
C ALA A 84 -6.80 -9.38 2.72
N TRP A 85 -6.86 -9.11 1.40
CA TRP A 85 -5.90 -9.62 0.44
C TRP A 85 -4.46 -9.15 0.72
N LEU A 86 -4.27 -7.85 1.00
CA LEU A 86 -2.96 -7.29 1.36
C LEU A 86 -2.36 -7.97 2.60
N ARG A 87 -3.17 -8.14 3.66
CA ARG A 87 -2.75 -8.82 4.90
C ARG A 87 -2.38 -10.28 4.63
N GLY A 88 -3.17 -10.99 3.84
CA GLY A 88 -2.90 -12.38 3.46
C GLY A 88 -1.59 -12.52 2.69
N ARG A 89 -1.33 -11.62 1.73
CA ARG A 89 -0.11 -11.64 0.92
C ARG A 89 1.14 -11.27 1.70
N ALA A 90 1.07 -10.28 2.58
CA ALA A 90 2.18 -9.93 3.48
C ALA A 90 2.54 -11.11 4.41
N SER A 91 1.53 -11.81 4.93
CA SER A 91 1.73 -12.96 5.82
C SER A 91 2.32 -14.19 5.11
N ALA A 92 2.02 -14.36 3.82
CA ALA A 92 2.55 -15.47 3.02
C ALA A 92 4.05 -15.34 2.71
N GLY A 93 4.58 -14.10 2.66
CA GLY A 93 5.99 -13.81 2.41
C GLY A 93 6.92 -13.99 3.61
N GLY A 94 6.37 -14.15 4.82
CA GLY A 94 7.13 -14.28 6.08
C GLY A 94 7.54 -15.71 6.45
N ARG A 95 7.32 -16.70 5.58
CA ARG A 95 7.81 -18.08 5.76
C ARG A 95 9.08 -18.27 4.94
N GLY A 96 10.19 -17.78 5.47
CA GLY A 96 11.55 -18.06 5.02
C GLY A 96 12.36 -18.60 6.19
#